data_AF-A0A960USA9-F1
#
_entry.id   AF-A0A960USA9-F1
#
_cell.length_a   1.000
_cell.length_b   1.000
_cell.length_c   1.000
_cell.angle_alpha   90.00
_cell.angle_beta   90.00
_cell.angle_gamma   90.00
#
_symmetry.space_group_name_H-M   'P 1'
#
loop_
_entity.id
_entity.type
_entity.pdbx_description
1 polymer ?
#
loop_
_entity_poly.entity_id
_entity_poly.type
_entity_poly.pdbx_seq_one_letter_code
_entity_poly.pdbx_strand_id
1 'polypeptide(L)'
;MSGLSCLNIQYSPLDTRDPLIFLIAGVVTPPSVRISSVQKLGEGQGGFSAVLNDDDQLGWDATSPGDLDSDGIQDFVVTAPQDDDGGTDRGAVFVLFMNADGSIRAQQKISATQGGVTPALTDLDRFGWSACSIGDLDGNGTLDLMGGAAQDSDDGPARGSIYTLFLNANGTVNAIQKISDSQGSFTATLDDLDRFGASCASLGDLNGDGVTDVAVGALTDDDGGTDRGAVYILFMNTNGTVNSFQKISDTEGGFTGILDDDDRFGRRVTVAGDLNLDGNPDLIVTALGDDDGGTDRGALYVLFLNSDGTVAQHQKISATAGGFTGILDDADELRGGAAPGDLNQDGVPDFVVGAVNDDDGGLNRGALYVLFLNRDGTVKYHAKFSSTEGGLPSVLNDGDAFGSSVTAADINGDGLPELLVGTRYDDSGGTDRGAAYVLFLEQYRL
;
A
#
# COMPACT_ATOMS: atom_id res chain seq x y z
N MET A 1 59.29 -26.43 -26.86
CA MET A 1 59.07 -26.42 -28.31
C MET A 1 57.73 -27.11 -28.55
N SER A 2 56.63 -26.36 -28.43
CA SER A 2 55.97 -25.57 -29.49
C SER A 2 55.23 -26.44 -30.51
N GLY A 3 53.92 -26.34 -30.52
CA GLY A 3 53.03 -26.97 -31.50
C GLY A 3 51.60 -26.41 -31.38
N LEU A 4 51.45 -25.11 -31.62
CA LEU A 4 50.16 -24.45 -31.85
C LEU A 4 49.51 -25.01 -33.11
N SER A 5 48.25 -25.45 -33.03
CA SER A 5 47.39 -25.64 -34.21
C SER A 5 46.55 -24.38 -34.42
N CYS A 6 46.91 -23.58 -35.43
CA CYS A 6 46.09 -22.48 -35.92
C CYS A 6 44.82 -23.03 -36.59
N LEU A 7 43.65 -22.62 -36.10
CA LEU A 7 42.40 -22.74 -36.84
C LEU A 7 42.26 -21.48 -37.72
N ASN A 8 42.21 -21.68 -39.04
CA ASN A 8 41.99 -20.63 -40.03
C ASN A 8 40.58 -20.04 -39.89
N ILE A 9 40.49 -18.75 -39.60
CA ILE A 9 39.26 -17.97 -39.75
C ILE A 9 39.27 -17.38 -41.17
N GLN A 10 38.35 -17.81 -42.02
CA GLN A 10 38.07 -17.15 -43.29
C GLN A 10 37.28 -15.86 -43.02
N TYR A 11 37.81 -14.73 -43.44
CA TYR A 11 37.09 -13.45 -43.49
C TYR A 11 36.17 -13.44 -44.73
N SER A 12 34.85 -13.32 -44.52
CA SER A 12 33.93 -12.77 -45.53
C SER A 12 33.83 -11.25 -45.36
N PRO A 13 33.58 -10.46 -46.43
CA PRO A 13 33.42 -9.01 -46.29
C PRO A 13 32.14 -8.67 -45.52
N LEU A 14 32.26 -7.64 -44.69
CA LEU A 14 31.24 -7.09 -43.78
C LEU A 14 29.93 -6.72 -44.50
N ASP A 15 28.81 -7.19 -43.97
CA ASP A 15 27.50 -6.53 -44.08
C ASP A 15 27.27 -5.72 -42.81
N THR A 16 27.05 -4.41 -42.96
CA THR A 16 27.04 -3.42 -41.86
C THR A 16 25.64 -3.19 -41.29
N ARG A 17 24.87 -4.26 -41.02
CA ARG A 17 23.48 -4.14 -40.52
C ARG A 17 23.14 -4.92 -39.25
N ASP A 18 24.08 -5.66 -38.66
CA ASP A 18 23.87 -6.29 -37.36
C ASP A 18 24.77 -5.66 -36.29
N PRO A 19 24.24 -5.15 -35.16
CA PRO A 19 25.09 -4.84 -34.02
C PRO A 19 25.64 -6.16 -33.47
N LEU A 20 26.96 -6.31 -33.58
CA LEU A 20 27.74 -7.39 -32.98
C LEU A 20 27.44 -7.49 -31.48
N ILE A 21 26.72 -8.55 -31.10
CA ILE A 21 26.66 -9.04 -29.72
C ILE A 21 28.06 -9.57 -29.38
N PHE A 22 28.82 -8.80 -28.62
CA PHE A 22 29.98 -9.30 -27.90
C PHE A 22 29.46 -10.11 -26.70
N LEU A 23 29.46 -11.44 -26.83
CA LEU A 23 29.30 -12.34 -25.69
C LEU A 23 30.60 -12.34 -24.87
N ILE A 24 30.82 -11.29 -24.08
CA ILE A 24 31.57 -11.43 -22.84
C ILE A 24 30.73 -12.38 -21.98
N ALA A 25 31.34 -13.24 -21.15
CA ALA A 25 30.63 -14.03 -20.15
C ALA A 25 29.89 -13.06 -19.21
N GLY A 26 28.70 -12.65 -19.64
CA GLY A 26 27.98 -11.49 -19.14
C GLY A 26 27.24 -11.93 -17.90
N VAL A 27 27.48 -11.21 -16.81
CA VAL A 27 26.50 -11.13 -15.73
C VAL A 27 25.21 -10.65 -16.40
N VAL A 28 24.25 -11.54 -16.57
CA VAL A 28 22.91 -11.13 -16.99
C VAL A 28 22.35 -10.38 -15.78
N THR A 29 22.28 -9.07 -15.90
CA THR A 29 21.60 -8.24 -14.89
C THR A 29 20.13 -8.68 -14.86
N PRO A 30 19.57 -8.91 -13.66
CA PRO A 30 18.17 -9.27 -13.57
C PRO A 30 17.31 -8.11 -14.11
N PRO A 31 16.14 -8.40 -14.73
CA PRO A 31 15.20 -7.36 -15.14
C PRO A 31 14.85 -6.44 -13.96
N SER A 32 14.70 -5.16 -14.25
CA SER A 32 14.27 -4.15 -13.28
C SER A 32 13.20 -3.25 -13.91
N VAL A 33 12.60 -2.37 -13.12
CA VAL A 33 11.57 -1.42 -13.57
C VAL A 33 12.03 0.02 -13.38
N ARG A 34 11.54 0.90 -14.25
CA ARG A 34 11.65 2.36 -14.09
C ARG A 34 10.36 3.03 -14.53
N ILE A 35 10.20 4.29 -14.15
CA ILE A 35 9.07 5.12 -14.55
C ILE A 35 9.23 5.52 -16.02
N SER A 36 8.21 5.26 -16.84
CA SER A 36 8.14 5.64 -18.25
C SER A 36 7.36 6.95 -18.43
N SER A 37 6.28 7.14 -17.67
CA SER A 37 5.49 8.38 -17.64
C SER A 37 4.68 8.50 -16.35
N VAL A 38 4.14 9.70 -16.10
CA VAL A 38 3.43 10.04 -14.86
C VAL A 38 2.19 10.88 -15.16
N GLN A 39 1.09 10.61 -14.46
CA GLN A 39 -0.11 11.44 -14.43
C GLN A 39 -0.41 11.86 -12.99
N LYS A 40 -0.41 13.16 -12.71
CA LYS A 40 -0.79 13.71 -11.41
C LYS A 40 -2.31 13.85 -11.29
N LEU A 41 -2.86 13.44 -10.17
CA LEU A 41 -4.26 13.54 -9.76
C LEU A 41 -4.35 14.42 -8.51
N GLY A 42 -5.11 15.50 -8.58
CA GLY A 42 -5.25 16.48 -7.49
C GLY A 42 -6.11 17.65 -7.97
N GLU A 43 -6.47 18.59 -7.11
CA GLU A 43 -7.45 19.64 -7.47
C GLU A 43 -7.13 20.35 -8.81
N GLY A 44 -8.00 20.15 -9.80
CA GLY A 44 -7.85 20.72 -11.14
C GLY A 44 -6.82 20.03 -12.04
N GLN A 45 -6.27 18.88 -11.64
CA GLN A 45 -5.27 18.09 -12.37
C GLN A 45 -5.77 16.67 -12.65
N GLY A 46 -5.36 16.10 -13.78
CA GLY A 46 -5.63 14.69 -14.11
C GLY A 46 -7.11 14.29 -14.15
N GLY A 47 -8.02 15.25 -14.34
CA GLY A 47 -9.47 15.00 -14.32
C GLY A 47 -10.12 15.07 -12.93
N PHE A 48 -9.36 15.25 -11.86
CA PHE A 48 -9.91 15.41 -10.51
C PHE A 48 -10.61 16.77 -10.38
N SER A 49 -11.86 16.73 -9.95
CA SER A 49 -12.81 17.85 -10.00
C SER A 49 -13.46 18.19 -8.66
N ALA A 50 -13.18 17.43 -7.60
CA ALA A 50 -13.57 17.84 -6.26
C ALA A 50 -12.76 19.06 -5.83
N VAL A 51 -13.42 19.93 -5.06
CA VAL A 51 -12.78 21.03 -4.34
C VAL A 51 -12.23 20.45 -3.05
N LEU A 52 -10.96 20.73 -2.78
CA LEU A 52 -10.31 20.39 -1.53
C LEU A 52 -10.08 21.66 -0.71
N ASN A 53 -10.25 21.54 0.59
CA ASN A 53 -9.86 22.52 1.57
C ASN A 53 -8.37 22.34 1.91
N ASP A 54 -7.75 23.42 2.40
CA ASP A 54 -6.39 23.32 2.94
C ASP A 54 -6.39 22.29 4.08
N ASP A 55 -5.33 21.49 4.16
CA ASP A 55 -5.13 20.37 5.09
C ASP A 55 -5.97 19.10 4.83
N ASP A 56 -6.78 19.00 3.77
CA ASP A 56 -7.59 17.79 3.46
C ASP A 56 -6.75 16.51 3.28
N GLN A 57 -5.49 16.65 2.84
CA GLN A 57 -4.50 15.58 2.71
C GLN A 57 -4.94 14.42 1.79
N LEU A 58 -5.46 14.74 0.59
CA LEU A 58 -5.76 13.74 -0.44
C LEU A 58 -4.52 12.87 -0.73
N GLY A 59 -4.74 11.56 -0.89
CA GLY A 59 -3.66 10.59 -1.12
C GLY A 59 -3.05 10.07 0.19
N TRP A 60 -3.68 10.35 1.33
CA TRP A 60 -3.29 9.78 2.62
C TRP A 60 -3.21 8.25 2.59
N ASP A 61 -4.22 7.61 1.99
CA ASP A 61 -4.23 6.21 1.62
C ASP A 61 -4.81 6.00 0.21
N ALA A 62 -4.52 4.84 -0.38
CA ALA A 62 -5.01 4.40 -1.67
C ALA A 62 -5.13 2.87 -1.77
N THR A 63 -6.14 2.41 -2.52
CA THR A 63 -6.36 1.01 -2.89
C THR A 63 -6.97 0.93 -4.29
N SER A 64 -6.79 -0.19 -5.00
CA SER A 64 -7.59 -0.49 -6.19
C SER A 64 -8.73 -1.45 -5.81
N PRO A 65 -10.00 -1.09 -6.04
CA PRO A 65 -11.11 -2.04 -5.95
C PRO A 65 -11.16 -3.02 -7.11
N GLY A 66 -10.40 -2.83 -8.18
CA GLY A 66 -10.65 -3.46 -9.48
C GLY A 66 -11.57 -2.59 -10.34
N ASP A 67 -12.19 -3.19 -11.37
CA ASP A 67 -13.12 -2.51 -12.28
C ASP A 67 -14.53 -2.45 -11.64
N LEU A 68 -14.84 -1.33 -10.98
CA LEU A 68 -16.06 -1.18 -10.18
C LEU A 68 -17.29 -0.90 -11.06
N ASP A 69 -17.12 -0.15 -12.16
CA ASP A 69 -18.22 0.18 -13.08
C ASP A 69 -18.31 -0.72 -14.33
N SER A 70 -17.47 -1.77 -14.39
CA SER A 70 -17.44 -2.78 -15.44
C SER A 70 -17.16 -2.22 -16.84
N ASP A 71 -16.32 -1.19 -16.94
CA ASP A 71 -15.93 -0.59 -18.21
C ASP A 71 -14.68 -1.22 -18.86
N GLY A 72 -14.03 -2.14 -18.15
CA GLY A 72 -12.83 -2.86 -18.56
C GLY A 72 -11.52 -2.20 -18.11
N ILE A 73 -11.57 -1.10 -17.35
CA ILE A 73 -10.42 -0.41 -16.77
C ILE A 73 -10.49 -0.56 -15.24
N GLN A 74 -9.35 -0.82 -14.60
CA GLN A 74 -9.32 -0.87 -13.14
C GLN A 74 -9.45 0.53 -12.55
N ASP A 75 -10.23 0.64 -11.49
CA ASP A 75 -10.46 1.89 -10.78
C ASP A 75 -9.50 2.03 -9.58
N PHE A 76 -9.48 3.23 -9.03
CA PHE A 76 -8.74 3.53 -7.82
C PHE A 76 -9.62 4.18 -6.77
N VAL A 77 -9.19 4.05 -5.53
CA VAL A 77 -9.72 4.77 -4.39
C VAL A 77 -8.57 5.52 -3.74
N VAL A 78 -8.79 6.80 -3.42
CA VAL A 78 -7.87 7.63 -2.63
C VAL A 78 -8.64 8.25 -1.47
N THR A 79 -7.95 8.51 -0.37
CA THR A 79 -8.59 9.03 0.84
C THR A 79 -8.06 10.42 1.22
N ALA A 80 -8.89 11.17 1.94
CA ALA A 80 -8.60 12.49 2.50
C ALA A 80 -9.20 12.53 3.92
N PRO A 81 -8.50 11.97 4.94
CA PRO A 81 -9.06 11.80 6.28
C PRO A 81 -9.31 13.12 7.03
N GLN A 82 -8.77 14.23 6.56
CA GLN A 82 -8.95 15.54 7.18
C GLN A 82 -10.10 16.33 6.54
N ASP A 83 -10.73 15.79 5.50
CA ASP A 83 -11.83 16.43 4.80
C ASP A 83 -12.95 16.85 5.77
N ASP A 84 -13.36 18.10 5.69
CA ASP A 84 -14.28 18.75 6.63
C ASP A 84 -15.74 18.75 6.15
N ASP A 85 -16.07 17.91 5.16
CA ASP A 85 -17.43 17.82 4.62
C ASP A 85 -18.42 17.29 5.67
N GLY A 86 -19.27 18.19 6.15
CA GLY A 86 -20.30 17.94 7.15
C GLY A 86 -19.89 18.28 8.58
N GLY A 87 -18.60 18.53 8.86
CA GLY A 87 -18.04 18.88 10.16
C GLY A 87 -16.52 18.76 10.21
N THR A 88 -15.88 19.08 11.33
CA THR A 88 -14.41 19.14 11.43
C THR A 88 -13.75 17.76 11.30
N ASP A 89 -12.80 17.61 10.37
CA ASP A 89 -11.99 16.40 10.09
C ASP A 89 -12.80 15.09 10.14
N ARG A 90 -14.00 15.09 9.54
CA ARG A 90 -14.81 13.85 9.48
C ARG A 90 -14.23 12.85 8.50
N GLY A 91 -13.52 13.35 7.50
CA GLY A 91 -12.81 12.59 6.50
C GLY A 91 -13.68 12.11 5.34
N ALA A 92 -13.01 11.75 4.25
CA ALA A 92 -13.64 11.31 3.02
C ALA A 92 -12.83 10.25 2.28
N VAL A 93 -13.55 9.52 1.43
CA VAL A 93 -13.02 8.55 0.46
C VAL A 93 -13.48 8.97 -0.93
N PHE A 94 -12.60 8.92 -1.92
CA PHE A 94 -12.89 9.22 -3.31
C PHE A 94 -12.70 7.97 -4.17
N VAL A 95 -13.78 7.49 -4.78
CA VAL A 95 -13.72 6.50 -5.86
C VAL A 95 -13.41 7.23 -7.15
N LEU A 96 -12.34 6.82 -7.83
CA LEU A 96 -11.82 7.40 -9.07
C LEU A 96 -12.00 6.39 -10.19
N PHE A 97 -12.92 6.68 -11.10
CA PHE A 97 -13.12 5.89 -12.31
C PHE A 97 -12.12 6.33 -13.36
N MET A 98 -11.27 5.41 -13.82
CA MET A 98 -10.05 5.77 -14.55
C MET A 98 -10.20 5.67 -16.07
N ASN A 99 -9.34 6.39 -16.79
CA ASN A 99 -9.00 6.12 -18.19
C ASN A 99 -7.66 5.38 -18.25
N ALA A 100 -7.42 4.64 -19.33
CA ALA A 100 -6.17 3.91 -19.56
C ALA A 100 -4.92 4.80 -19.67
N ASP A 101 -5.08 6.12 -19.85
CA ASP A 101 -3.98 7.09 -19.83
C ASP A 101 -3.67 7.63 -18.43
N GLY A 102 -4.33 7.09 -17.39
CA GLY A 102 -4.15 7.47 -16.00
C GLY A 102 -4.96 8.70 -15.58
N SER A 103 -5.70 9.34 -16.48
CA SER A 103 -6.62 10.43 -16.11
C SER A 103 -7.94 9.90 -15.54
N ILE A 104 -8.62 10.71 -14.74
CA ILE A 104 -9.91 10.40 -14.13
C ILE A 104 -11.03 10.68 -15.14
N ARG A 105 -11.83 9.66 -15.44
CA ARG A 105 -13.06 9.73 -16.26
C ARG A 105 -14.24 10.27 -15.46
N ALA A 106 -14.41 9.78 -14.24
CA ALA A 106 -15.46 10.19 -13.31
C ALA A 106 -15.01 9.97 -11.87
N GLN A 107 -15.67 10.61 -10.91
CA GLN A 107 -15.36 10.44 -9.49
C GLN A 107 -16.62 10.42 -8.63
N GLN A 108 -16.55 9.72 -7.50
CA GLN A 108 -17.58 9.71 -6.47
C GLN A 108 -16.94 9.95 -5.09
N LYS A 109 -17.35 11.03 -4.41
CA LYS A 109 -16.98 11.31 -3.03
C LYS A 109 -17.92 10.59 -2.07
N ILE A 110 -17.36 9.91 -1.07
CA ILE A 110 -18.05 9.28 0.06
C ILE A 110 -17.60 10.03 1.31
N SER A 111 -18.53 10.72 1.97
CA SER A 111 -18.28 11.59 3.12
C SER A 111 -19.52 11.64 4.02
N ALA A 112 -19.49 12.45 5.09
CA ALA A 112 -20.65 12.60 5.97
C ALA A 112 -21.90 13.18 5.26
N THR A 113 -21.75 13.87 4.12
CA THR A 113 -22.87 14.49 3.39
C THR A 113 -23.07 13.95 1.97
N GLN A 114 -22.14 13.12 1.46
CA GLN A 114 -22.15 12.62 0.09
C GLN A 114 -21.90 11.11 0.04
N GLY A 115 -22.36 10.47 -1.04
CA GLY A 115 -22.03 9.06 -1.30
C GLY A 115 -22.71 8.04 -0.39
N GLY A 116 -23.56 8.43 0.57
CA GLY A 116 -24.49 7.50 1.25
C GLY A 116 -24.05 6.96 2.62
N VAL A 117 -23.12 7.62 3.33
CA VAL A 117 -22.70 7.20 4.68
C VAL A 117 -23.80 7.48 5.71
N THR A 118 -24.43 6.44 6.27
CA THR A 118 -25.44 6.56 7.34
C THR A 118 -25.34 5.42 8.38
N PRO A 119 -25.27 5.70 9.71
CA PRO A 119 -25.35 7.01 10.35
C PRO A 119 -24.14 7.90 10.02
N ALA A 120 -24.31 9.21 10.23
CA ALA A 120 -23.30 10.19 9.86
C ALA A 120 -22.05 10.06 10.74
N LEU A 121 -20.88 10.26 10.13
CA LEU A 121 -19.59 10.42 10.80
C LEU A 121 -19.63 11.59 11.78
N THR A 122 -18.88 11.49 12.87
CA THR A 122 -18.69 12.54 13.87
C THR A 122 -17.39 13.30 13.65
N ASP A 123 -17.30 14.49 14.24
CA ASP A 123 -16.10 15.33 14.13
C ASP A 123 -14.88 14.58 14.69
N LEU A 124 -13.76 14.67 13.97
CA LEU A 124 -12.48 14.01 14.29
C LEU A 124 -12.43 12.50 14.09
N ASP A 125 -13.46 11.86 13.52
CA ASP A 125 -13.41 10.43 13.18
C ASP A 125 -12.28 10.12 12.19
N ARG A 126 -12.01 11.06 11.29
CA ARG A 126 -11.01 10.95 10.21
C ARG A 126 -11.22 9.71 9.35
N PHE A 127 -12.46 9.49 8.93
CA PHE A 127 -12.82 8.43 8.01
C PHE A 127 -12.02 8.52 6.71
N GLY A 128 -11.56 7.37 6.20
CA GLY A 128 -10.57 7.34 5.13
C GLY A 128 -9.13 7.44 5.66
N TRP A 129 -8.89 7.25 6.97
CA TRP A 129 -7.54 7.07 7.49
C TRP A 129 -6.82 5.90 6.81
N SER A 130 -7.59 4.87 6.47
CA SER A 130 -7.16 3.80 5.58
C SER A 130 -8.27 3.39 4.62
N ALA A 131 -7.93 2.71 3.54
CA ALA A 131 -8.88 2.04 2.67
C ALA A 131 -8.31 0.75 2.08
N CYS A 132 -9.17 -0.27 1.96
CA CYS A 132 -8.83 -1.51 1.26
C CYS A 132 -10.06 -2.07 0.55
N SER A 133 -9.85 -2.71 -0.59
CA SER A 133 -10.89 -3.51 -1.23
C SER A 133 -11.02 -4.86 -0.57
N ILE A 134 -12.26 -5.33 -0.41
CA ILE A 134 -12.59 -6.61 0.23
C ILE A 134 -13.34 -7.57 -0.70
N GLY A 135 -13.37 -7.26 -2.00
CA GLY A 135 -14.16 -7.99 -2.99
C GLY A 135 -15.67 -7.78 -2.80
N ASP A 136 -16.48 -8.60 -3.45
CA ASP A 136 -17.95 -8.60 -3.31
C ASP A 136 -18.35 -9.40 -2.06
N LEU A 137 -18.37 -8.73 -0.90
CA LEU A 137 -18.56 -9.40 0.39
C LEU A 137 -20.02 -9.84 0.60
N ASP A 138 -20.99 -9.07 0.10
CA ASP A 138 -22.42 -9.40 0.23
C ASP A 138 -22.97 -10.25 -0.94
N GLY A 139 -22.16 -10.48 -1.98
CA GLY A 139 -22.53 -11.31 -3.13
C GLY A 139 -23.51 -10.62 -4.09
N ASN A 140 -23.56 -9.28 -4.09
CA ASN A 140 -24.45 -8.49 -4.94
C ASN A 140 -23.90 -8.26 -6.36
N GLY A 141 -22.66 -8.65 -6.63
CA GLY A 141 -21.97 -8.49 -7.91
C GLY A 141 -21.19 -7.18 -8.06
N THR A 142 -21.12 -6.36 -7.02
CA THR A 142 -20.33 -5.13 -6.94
C THR A 142 -19.22 -5.31 -5.92
N LEU A 143 -18.04 -4.74 -6.19
CA LEU A 143 -16.90 -4.83 -5.29
C LEU A 143 -17.11 -3.85 -4.11
N ASP A 144 -16.87 -4.32 -2.89
CA ASP A 144 -17.01 -3.57 -1.65
C ASP A 144 -15.66 -3.06 -1.14
N LEU A 145 -15.73 -2.09 -0.24
CA LEU A 145 -14.57 -1.46 0.37
C LEU A 145 -14.66 -1.49 1.89
N MET A 146 -13.51 -1.38 2.55
CA MET A 146 -13.44 -0.90 3.92
C MET A 146 -12.76 0.45 3.99
N GLY A 147 -13.20 1.30 4.92
CA GLY A 147 -12.59 2.58 5.25
C GLY A 147 -12.33 2.70 6.75
N GLY A 148 -11.09 2.99 7.13
CA GLY A 148 -10.68 3.18 8.53
C GLY A 148 -10.98 4.59 9.04
N ALA A 149 -11.33 4.69 10.32
CA ALA A 149 -11.50 5.92 11.08
C ALA A 149 -10.69 5.80 12.38
N ALA A 150 -9.36 5.81 12.24
CA ALA A 150 -8.46 5.47 13.34
C ALA A 150 -8.48 6.49 14.51
N GLN A 151 -9.18 7.61 14.37
CA GLN A 151 -9.37 8.60 15.45
C GLN A 151 -10.81 8.64 15.99
N ASP A 152 -11.69 7.80 15.46
CA ASP A 152 -13.02 7.60 15.99
C ASP A 152 -12.98 7.34 17.50
N SER A 153 -13.80 8.12 18.19
CA SER A 153 -13.83 8.20 19.65
C SER A 153 -15.19 7.85 20.25
N ASP A 154 -16.10 7.27 19.46
CA ASP A 154 -17.43 6.85 19.92
C ASP A 154 -17.37 5.91 21.14
N ASP A 155 -16.35 5.05 21.20
CA ASP A 155 -16.19 3.99 22.21
C ASP A 155 -15.05 4.27 23.21
N GLY A 156 -14.38 5.41 23.08
CA GLY A 156 -13.25 5.85 23.90
C GLY A 156 -12.23 6.65 23.08
N PRO A 157 -11.39 7.51 23.69
CA PRO A 157 -10.44 8.37 22.96
C PRO A 157 -9.60 7.61 21.92
N ALA A 158 -9.85 7.88 20.63
CA ALA A 158 -9.14 7.31 19.49
C ALA A 158 -8.87 5.80 19.58
N ARG A 159 -9.83 5.03 20.11
CA ARG A 159 -9.80 3.55 20.00
C ARG A 159 -9.89 3.13 18.54
N GLY A 160 -10.57 3.93 17.73
CA GLY A 160 -10.68 3.76 16.29
C GLY A 160 -11.75 2.77 15.87
N SER A 161 -12.07 2.79 14.59
CA SER A 161 -13.00 1.85 13.96
C SER A 161 -12.67 1.64 12.49
N ILE A 162 -13.32 0.63 11.90
CA ILE A 162 -13.31 0.40 10.46
C ILE A 162 -14.75 0.18 9.97
N TYR A 163 -15.06 0.69 8.79
CA TYR A 163 -16.39 0.62 8.19
C TYR A 163 -16.36 -0.23 6.94
N THR A 164 -17.18 -1.27 6.88
CA THR A 164 -17.51 -1.97 5.64
C THR A 164 -18.49 -1.13 4.84
N LEU A 165 -18.13 -0.78 3.61
CA LEU A 165 -18.94 -0.02 2.66
C LEU A 165 -19.41 -0.98 1.56
N PHE A 166 -20.68 -1.36 1.61
CA PHE A 166 -21.30 -2.12 0.53
C PHE A 166 -21.62 -1.17 -0.62
N LEU A 167 -20.98 -1.33 -1.77
CA LEU A 167 -21.03 -0.34 -2.84
C LEU A 167 -22.09 -0.66 -3.90
N ASN A 168 -22.46 0.38 -4.63
CA ASN A 168 -23.09 0.30 -5.94
C ASN A 168 -22.02 0.57 -7.02
N ALA A 169 -22.22 0.08 -8.24
CA ALA A 169 -21.29 0.26 -9.37
C ALA A 169 -20.98 1.73 -9.71
N ASN A 170 -21.81 2.69 -9.27
CA ASN A 170 -21.54 4.12 -9.43
C ASN A 170 -20.65 4.71 -8.31
N GLY A 171 -20.11 3.88 -7.41
CA GLY A 171 -19.28 4.28 -6.27
C GLY A 171 -20.05 4.78 -5.05
N THR A 172 -21.39 4.79 -5.05
CA THR A 172 -22.18 5.18 -3.87
C THR A 172 -22.40 4.00 -2.92
N VAL A 173 -22.52 4.27 -1.63
CA VAL A 173 -22.75 3.28 -0.58
C VAL A 173 -24.22 2.86 -0.54
N ASN A 174 -24.47 1.55 -0.66
CA ASN A 174 -25.76 0.91 -0.49
C ASN A 174 -26.07 0.61 0.99
N ALA A 175 -25.08 0.09 1.70
CA ALA A 175 -25.16 -0.22 3.13
C ALA A 175 -23.80 -0.05 3.79
N ILE A 176 -23.79 0.15 5.11
CA ILE A 176 -22.56 0.32 5.88
C ILE A 176 -22.62 -0.48 7.18
N GLN A 177 -21.49 -1.08 7.57
CA GLN A 177 -21.33 -1.77 8.84
C GLN A 177 -20.07 -1.27 9.54
N LYS A 178 -20.24 -0.61 10.69
CA LYS A 178 -19.14 -0.20 11.57
C LYS A 178 -18.64 -1.38 12.40
N ILE A 179 -17.33 -1.48 12.55
CA ILE A 179 -16.64 -2.47 13.38
C ILE A 179 -15.76 -1.70 14.36
N SER A 180 -16.04 -1.86 15.65
CA SER A 180 -15.32 -1.27 16.78
C SER A 180 -15.45 -2.21 17.99
N ASP A 181 -14.78 -1.92 19.11
CA ASP A 181 -14.89 -2.75 20.34
C ASP A 181 -16.30 -2.79 20.96
N SER A 182 -17.26 -2.03 20.41
CA SER A 182 -18.68 -2.08 20.80
C SER A 182 -19.65 -2.45 19.65
N GLN A 183 -19.19 -2.56 18.40
CA GLN A 183 -20.04 -2.76 17.22
C GLN A 183 -19.53 -3.83 16.25
N GLY A 184 -20.41 -4.28 15.34
CA GLY A 184 -20.02 -5.20 14.27
C GLY A 184 -19.64 -6.60 14.74
N SER A 185 -20.12 -7.03 15.91
CA SER A 185 -19.78 -8.32 16.54
C SER A 185 -18.29 -8.50 16.83
N PHE A 186 -17.49 -7.42 16.79
CA PHE A 186 -16.10 -7.46 17.20
C PHE A 186 -16.02 -7.41 18.73
N THR A 187 -15.45 -8.46 19.32
CA THR A 187 -15.41 -8.63 20.78
C THR A 187 -14.01 -8.52 21.35
N ALA A 188 -13.04 -8.00 20.58
CA ALA A 188 -11.75 -7.63 21.14
C ALA A 188 -11.93 -6.41 22.05
N THR A 189 -11.00 -6.24 22.99
CA THR A 189 -10.91 -4.99 23.76
C THR A 189 -9.91 -4.10 23.04
N LEU A 190 -10.30 -2.86 22.79
CA LEU A 190 -9.40 -1.80 22.32
C LEU A 190 -9.21 -0.82 23.47
N ASP A 191 -7.95 -0.52 23.79
CA ASP A 191 -7.58 0.50 24.75
C ASP A 191 -7.55 1.89 24.08
N ASP A 192 -7.65 2.93 24.91
CA ASP A 192 -7.61 4.30 24.43
C ASP A 192 -6.31 4.53 23.67
N LEU A 193 -6.41 5.17 22.50
CA LEU A 193 -5.31 5.41 21.57
C LEU A 193 -4.81 4.19 20.78
N ASP A 194 -5.43 3.01 20.82
CA ASP A 194 -5.01 1.87 19.97
C ASP A 194 -5.09 2.19 18.47
N ARG A 195 -5.99 3.12 18.08
CA ARG A 195 -6.19 3.58 16.69
C ARG A 195 -6.46 2.43 15.72
N PHE A 196 -7.31 1.49 16.12
CA PHE A 196 -7.80 0.43 15.25
C PHE A 196 -8.41 1.00 13.96
N GLY A 197 -8.17 0.35 12.83
CA GLY A 197 -8.51 0.90 11.51
C GLY A 197 -7.40 1.79 10.92
N ALA A 198 -6.20 1.80 11.52
CA ALA A 198 -5.04 2.53 11.03
C ALA A 198 -4.60 2.11 9.62
N SER A 199 -4.83 0.85 9.28
CA SER A 199 -4.62 0.25 7.97
C SER A 199 -5.54 -0.95 7.80
N CYS A 200 -5.79 -1.38 6.56
CA CYS A 200 -6.44 -2.64 6.31
C CYS A 200 -5.95 -3.30 5.02
N ALA A 201 -6.11 -4.63 4.92
CA ALA A 201 -5.82 -5.42 3.73
C ALA A 201 -6.72 -6.65 3.65
N SER A 202 -7.29 -6.91 2.49
CA SER A 202 -8.08 -8.13 2.25
C SER A 202 -7.17 -9.34 2.06
N LEU A 203 -7.36 -10.36 2.88
CA LEU A 203 -6.61 -11.62 2.86
C LEU A 203 -7.21 -12.63 1.88
N GLY A 204 -8.39 -12.36 1.32
CA GLY A 204 -9.23 -13.41 0.74
C GLY A 204 -9.75 -14.35 1.84
N ASP A 205 -10.15 -15.55 1.48
CA ASP A 205 -10.69 -16.55 2.41
C ASP A 205 -9.55 -17.33 3.09
N LEU A 206 -9.01 -16.80 4.19
CA LEU A 206 -7.85 -17.36 4.89
C LEU A 206 -8.25 -18.64 5.65
N ASN A 207 -9.45 -18.69 6.23
CA ASN A 207 -9.90 -19.84 7.02
C ASN A 207 -10.64 -20.93 6.20
N GLY A 208 -10.96 -20.67 4.94
CA GLY A 208 -11.63 -21.60 4.04
C GLY A 208 -13.14 -21.71 4.27
N ASP A 209 -13.79 -20.71 4.86
CA ASP A 209 -15.24 -20.67 5.12
C ASP A 209 -16.07 -20.08 3.96
N GLY A 210 -15.40 -19.55 2.94
CA GLY A 210 -15.98 -18.96 1.74
C GLY A 210 -16.30 -17.47 1.86
N VAL A 211 -15.85 -16.79 2.91
CA VAL A 211 -15.98 -15.35 3.12
C VAL A 211 -14.60 -14.70 3.12
N THR A 212 -14.50 -13.48 2.57
CA THR A 212 -13.25 -12.72 2.61
C THR A 212 -12.89 -12.31 4.05
N ASP A 213 -11.68 -12.62 4.48
CA ASP A 213 -11.07 -12.18 5.74
C ASP A 213 -10.21 -10.93 5.53
N VAL A 214 -9.99 -10.18 6.61
CA VAL A 214 -9.31 -8.87 6.54
C VAL A 214 -8.30 -8.71 7.67
N ALA A 215 -7.12 -8.20 7.36
CA ALA A 215 -6.17 -7.72 8.37
C ALA A 215 -6.40 -6.23 8.64
N VAL A 216 -6.41 -5.81 9.91
CA VAL A 216 -6.62 -4.41 10.34
C VAL A 216 -5.55 -3.99 11.35
N GLY A 217 -4.89 -2.86 11.11
CA GLY A 217 -3.86 -2.34 12.00
C GLY A 217 -4.42 -1.51 13.17
N ALA A 218 -3.78 -1.65 14.33
CA ALA A 218 -3.92 -0.80 15.51
C ALA A 218 -2.51 -0.33 15.91
N LEU A 219 -2.03 0.72 15.23
CA LEU A 219 -0.60 1.04 15.19
C LEU A 219 0.00 1.48 16.53
N THR A 220 -0.82 1.79 17.52
CA THR A 220 -0.40 2.32 18.84
C THR A 220 -0.91 1.43 19.98
N ASP A 221 -1.25 0.18 19.68
CA ASP A 221 -1.53 -0.84 20.68
C ASP A 221 -0.31 -1.07 21.60
N ASP A 222 -0.55 -1.14 22.90
CA ASP A 222 0.49 -1.16 23.95
C ASP A 222 0.90 -2.59 24.40
N ASP A 223 0.51 -3.62 23.65
CA ASP A 223 0.92 -5.00 23.96
C ASP A 223 2.44 -5.13 23.97
N GLY A 224 2.99 -5.49 25.13
CA GLY A 224 4.43 -5.68 25.33
C GLY A 224 5.22 -4.42 25.72
N GLY A 225 4.70 -3.23 25.40
CA GLY A 225 5.29 -1.92 25.71
C GLY A 225 4.63 -0.78 24.93
N THR A 226 5.15 0.44 25.09
CA THR A 226 4.47 1.66 24.61
C THR A 226 4.43 1.74 23.08
N ASP A 227 3.25 1.93 22.49
CA ASP A 227 3.03 2.18 21.05
C ASP A 227 3.74 1.16 20.13
N ARG A 228 3.87 -0.11 20.57
CA ARG A 228 4.50 -1.18 19.77
C ARG A 228 3.65 -1.56 18.59
N GLY A 229 2.33 -1.45 18.73
CA GLY A 229 1.34 -1.69 17.69
C GLY A 229 0.96 -3.16 17.52
N ALA A 230 -0.17 -3.37 16.86
CA ALA A 230 -0.76 -4.67 16.60
C ALA A 230 -1.47 -4.75 15.25
N VAL A 231 -1.74 -5.98 14.81
CA VAL A 231 -2.59 -6.31 13.66
C VAL A 231 -3.66 -7.31 14.11
N TYR A 232 -4.90 -7.06 13.72
CA TYR A 232 -6.04 -7.94 13.97
C TYR A 232 -6.45 -8.59 12.66
N ILE A 233 -6.42 -9.92 12.60
CA ILE A 233 -7.03 -10.71 11.54
C ILE A 233 -8.51 -10.89 11.90
N LEU A 234 -9.40 -10.36 11.06
CA LEU A 234 -10.84 -10.44 11.22
C LEU A 234 -11.38 -11.49 10.25
N PHE A 235 -11.96 -12.55 10.82
CA PHE A 235 -12.74 -13.50 10.05
C PHE A 235 -14.15 -12.97 9.90
N MET A 236 -14.58 -12.67 8.68
CA MET A 236 -15.76 -11.85 8.43
C MET A 236 -17.02 -12.69 8.20
N ASN A 237 -18.18 -12.05 8.28
CA ASN A 237 -19.44 -12.53 7.72
C ASN A 237 -19.79 -11.69 6.50
N THR A 238 -20.60 -12.24 5.59
CA THR A 238 -21.06 -11.54 4.37
C THR A 238 -21.91 -10.29 4.64
N ASN A 239 -22.38 -10.09 5.87
CA ASN A 239 -23.08 -8.87 6.29
C ASN A 239 -22.15 -7.78 6.85
N GLY A 240 -20.83 -7.97 6.76
CA GLY A 240 -19.82 -7.00 7.21
C GLY A 240 -19.53 -7.05 8.71
N THR A 241 -20.10 -7.99 9.47
CA THR A 241 -19.78 -8.20 10.89
C THR A 241 -18.68 -9.23 11.08
N VAL A 242 -17.99 -9.20 12.21
CA VAL A 242 -16.92 -10.14 12.55
C VAL A 242 -17.49 -11.45 13.10
N ASN A 243 -17.04 -12.59 12.58
CA ASN A 243 -17.34 -13.93 13.07
C ASN A 243 -16.39 -14.33 14.21
N SER A 244 -15.09 -14.12 14.00
CA SER A 244 -14.02 -14.31 14.98
C SER A 244 -12.81 -13.46 14.61
N PHE A 245 -11.83 -13.34 15.50
CA PHE A 245 -10.60 -12.60 15.21
C PHE A 245 -9.37 -13.26 15.83
N GLN A 246 -8.19 -12.92 15.31
CA GLN A 246 -6.88 -13.24 15.88
C GLN A 246 -6.05 -11.95 15.99
N LYS A 247 -5.55 -11.62 17.17
CA LYS A 247 -4.62 -10.50 17.39
C LYS A 247 -3.17 -10.98 17.18
N ILE A 248 -2.37 -10.18 16.48
CA ILE A 248 -0.94 -10.34 16.28
C ILE A 248 -0.27 -9.11 16.88
N SER A 249 0.53 -9.30 17.92
CA SER A 249 1.24 -8.24 18.65
C SER A 249 2.56 -8.78 19.18
N ASP A 250 3.32 -7.99 19.92
CA ASP A 250 4.55 -8.43 20.60
C ASP A 250 4.30 -9.60 21.59
N THR A 251 3.05 -9.79 22.04
CA THR A 251 2.71 -10.81 23.05
C THR A 251 1.69 -11.86 22.60
N GLU A 252 1.10 -11.73 21.41
CA GLU A 252 0.02 -12.60 20.92
C GLU A 252 0.21 -13.04 19.46
N GLY A 253 -0.60 -14.01 19.01
CA GLY A 253 -0.72 -14.39 17.59
C GLY A 253 0.45 -15.18 17.03
N GLY A 254 1.35 -15.71 17.86
CA GLY A 254 2.50 -16.49 17.40
C GLY A 254 3.62 -15.65 16.78
N PHE A 255 3.50 -14.33 16.81
CA PHE A 255 4.58 -13.45 16.38
C PHE A 255 5.71 -13.49 17.40
N THR A 256 6.94 -13.67 16.91
CA THR A 256 8.14 -13.75 17.74
C THR A 256 9.21 -12.76 17.29
N GLY A 257 8.82 -11.76 16.51
CA GLY A 257 9.68 -10.61 16.23
C GLY A 257 9.89 -9.81 17.51
N ILE A 258 10.87 -8.91 17.49
CA ILE A 258 11.10 -7.97 18.58
C ILE A 258 10.53 -6.64 18.11
N LEU A 259 9.57 -6.10 18.85
CA LEU A 259 9.12 -4.72 18.69
C LEU A 259 9.63 -3.90 19.87
N ASP A 260 10.27 -2.78 19.57
CA ASP A 260 10.65 -1.77 20.56
C ASP A 260 9.53 -0.74 20.71
N ASP A 261 9.56 0.01 21.82
CA ASP A 261 8.58 1.07 22.07
C ASP A 261 8.65 2.10 20.92
N ASP A 262 7.49 2.62 20.50
CA ASP A 262 7.30 3.52 19.34
C ASP A 262 7.49 2.90 17.92
N ASP A 263 7.74 1.59 17.79
CA ASP A 263 7.87 0.93 16.47
C ASP A 263 6.61 1.08 15.59
N ARG A 264 5.42 1.15 16.22
CA ARG A 264 4.11 1.31 15.59
C ARG A 264 3.81 0.28 14.50
N PHE A 265 4.06 -0.98 14.82
CA PHE A 265 3.69 -2.12 13.99
C PHE A 265 2.19 -2.09 13.64
N GLY A 266 1.85 -2.42 12.39
CA GLY A 266 0.47 -2.32 11.91
C GLY A 266 0.11 -0.95 11.33
N ARG A 267 1.08 -0.02 11.22
CA ARG A 267 0.88 1.26 10.52
C ARG A 267 0.33 1.09 9.10
N ARG A 268 0.81 0.08 8.38
CA ARG A 268 0.33 -0.38 7.09
C ARG A 268 0.44 -1.90 7.06
N VAL A 269 -0.62 -2.55 6.62
CA VAL A 269 -0.66 -3.98 6.32
C VAL A 269 -0.92 -4.12 4.83
N THR A 270 -0.20 -5.01 4.15
CA THR A 270 -0.39 -5.31 2.73
C THR A 270 -0.25 -6.81 2.52
N VAL A 271 -1.09 -7.40 1.65
CA VAL A 271 -0.95 -8.81 1.27
C VAL A 271 0.16 -8.94 0.22
N ALA A 272 1.16 -9.78 0.49
CA ALA A 272 2.25 -10.08 -0.44
C ALA A 272 1.96 -11.25 -1.39
N GLY A 273 0.79 -11.87 -1.25
CA GLY A 273 0.45 -13.15 -1.85
C GLY A 273 1.03 -14.31 -1.04
N ASP A 274 1.00 -15.51 -1.59
CA ASP A 274 1.60 -16.71 -0.98
C ASP A 274 3.08 -16.80 -1.42
N LEU A 275 3.99 -16.19 -0.65
CA LEU A 275 5.42 -16.14 -0.96
C LEU A 275 6.08 -17.50 -0.70
N ASN A 276 5.67 -18.21 0.36
CA ASN A 276 6.27 -19.49 0.76
C ASN A 276 5.65 -20.73 0.08
N LEU A 277 4.57 -20.56 -0.67
CA LEU A 277 3.78 -21.61 -1.33
C LEU A 277 3.13 -22.62 -0.38
N ASP A 278 2.65 -22.17 0.78
CA ASP A 278 1.94 -23.01 1.74
C ASP A 278 0.41 -23.00 1.56
N GLY A 279 -0.10 -22.14 0.68
CA GLY A 279 -1.52 -21.99 0.37
C GLY A 279 -2.24 -20.92 1.19
N ASN A 280 -1.59 -20.27 2.14
CA ASN A 280 -2.12 -19.11 2.86
C ASN A 280 -1.49 -17.81 2.30
N PRO A 281 -2.23 -16.69 2.32
CA PRO A 281 -1.66 -15.38 2.03
C PRO A 281 -0.66 -14.95 3.10
N ASP A 282 0.46 -14.39 2.66
CA ASP A 282 1.45 -13.75 3.52
C ASP A 282 1.21 -12.23 3.59
N LEU A 283 1.58 -11.64 4.72
CA LEU A 283 1.46 -10.21 4.97
C LEU A 283 2.82 -9.53 4.98
N ILE A 284 2.85 -8.26 4.57
CA ILE A 284 3.92 -7.32 4.89
C ILE A 284 3.33 -6.24 5.79
N VAL A 285 3.92 -6.06 6.96
CA VAL A 285 3.50 -5.10 7.97
C VAL A 285 4.62 -4.10 8.23
N THR A 286 4.33 -2.80 8.13
CA THR A 286 5.31 -1.75 8.42
C THR A 286 5.34 -1.43 9.92
N ALA A 287 6.53 -1.26 10.47
CA ALA A 287 6.79 -0.60 11.75
C ALA A 287 7.57 0.69 11.45
N LEU A 288 6.87 1.82 11.39
CA LEU A 288 7.44 3.06 10.84
C LEU A 288 8.50 3.68 11.75
N GLY A 289 8.40 3.48 13.06
CA GLY A 289 9.30 4.04 14.08
C GLY A 289 10.49 3.13 14.40
N ASP A 290 10.66 2.04 13.65
CA ASP A 290 11.75 1.09 13.89
C ASP A 290 13.11 1.76 13.64
N ASP A 291 13.97 1.69 14.65
CA ASP A 291 15.26 2.40 14.72
C ASP A 291 16.44 1.58 14.16
N ASP A 292 16.19 0.47 13.46
CA ASP A 292 17.25 -0.39 12.93
C ASP A 292 18.17 0.38 11.97
N GLY A 293 19.37 0.68 12.45
CA GLY A 293 20.42 1.36 11.69
C GLY A 293 20.42 2.89 11.82
N GLY A 294 19.41 3.48 12.46
CA GLY A 294 19.28 4.92 12.75
C GLY A 294 17.84 5.30 13.10
N THR A 295 17.62 6.53 13.56
CA THR A 295 16.33 6.95 14.15
C THR A 295 15.20 6.95 13.13
N ASP A 296 14.05 6.34 13.46
CA ASP A 296 12.79 6.33 12.69
C ASP A 296 12.97 5.99 11.19
N ARG A 297 13.86 5.05 10.88
CA ARG A 297 14.06 4.61 9.48
C ARG A 297 12.96 3.68 9.02
N GLY A 298 12.31 3.02 9.97
CA GLY A 298 11.25 2.07 9.75
C GLY A 298 11.75 0.70 9.28
N ALA A 299 10.87 -0.29 9.43
CA ALA A 299 11.10 -1.66 9.03
C ALA A 299 9.83 -2.28 8.44
N LEU A 300 10.02 -3.37 7.71
CA LEU A 300 8.97 -4.25 7.24
C LEU A 300 9.09 -5.61 7.92
N TYR A 301 7.95 -6.17 8.29
CA TYR A 301 7.85 -7.54 8.78
C TYR A 301 7.01 -8.34 7.78
N VAL A 302 7.65 -9.26 7.08
CA VAL A 302 6.96 -10.29 6.29
C VAL A 302 6.46 -11.34 7.27
N LEU A 303 5.15 -11.56 7.32
CA LEU A 303 4.50 -12.56 8.17
C LEU A 303 3.93 -13.67 7.30
N PHE A 304 4.43 -14.88 7.52
CA PHE A 304 3.87 -16.08 6.93
C PHE A 304 2.75 -16.59 7.83
N LEU A 305 1.51 -16.56 7.34
CA LEU A 305 0.33 -16.84 8.16
C LEU A 305 -0.08 -18.31 8.12
N ASN A 306 -0.65 -18.78 9.22
CA ASN A 306 -1.49 -19.97 9.24
C ASN A 306 -2.94 -19.60 8.88
N SER A 307 -3.74 -20.58 8.46
CA SER A 307 -5.17 -20.40 8.15
C SER A 307 -6.03 -19.95 9.34
N ASP A 308 -5.51 -20.02 10.57
CA ASP A 308 -6.17 -19.51 11.78
C ASP A 308 -5.78 -18.06 12.12
N GLY A 309 -5.00 -17.40 11.25
CA GLY A 309 -4.55 -16.03 11.42
C GLY A 309 -3.33 -15.87 12.31
N THR A 310 -2.78 -16.95 12.87
CA THR A 310 -1.51 -16.88 13.63
C THR A 310 -0.30 -16.83 12.71
N VAL A 311 0.83 -16.32 13.19
CA VAL A 311 2.09 -16.24 12.45
C VAL A 311 2.85 -17.56 12.57
N ALA A 312 3.10 -18.22 11.43
CA ALA A 312 3.92 -19.43 11.33
C ALA A 312 5.43 -19.12 11.33
N GLN A 313 5.81 -18.06 10.61
CA GLN A 313 7.18 -17.56 10.50
C GLN A 313 7.13 -16.05 10.20
N HIS A 314 8.19 -15.31 10.55
CA HIS A 314 8.35 -13.93 10.10
C HIS A 314 9.76 -13.67 9.56
N GLN A 315 9.92 -12.61 8.77
CA GLN A 315 11.19 -12.06 8.31
C GLN A 315 11.17 -10.53 8.42
N LYS A 316 12.13 -9.95 9.15
CA LYS A 316 12.33 -8.49 9.25
C LYS A 316 13.18 -7.99 8.09
N ILE A 317 12.78 -6.90 7.46
CA ILE A 317 13.55 -6.13 6.48
C ILE A 317 13.73 -4.72 7.05
N SER A 318 14.97 -4.27 7.19
CA SER A 318 15.30 -2.94 7.71
C SER A 318 16.60 -2.45 7.05
N ALA A 319 17.10 -1.28 7.43
CA ALA A 319 18.41 -0.81 6.95
C ALA A 319 19.57 -1.75 7.33
N THR A 320 19.38 -2.69 8.28
CA THR A 320 20.42 -3.60 8.77
C THR A 320 20.07 -5.08 8.65
N ALA A 321 18.87 -5.44 8.19
CA ALA A 321 18.38 -6.82 8.15
C ALA A 321 17.59 -7.12 6.86
N GLY A 322 17.38 -8.42 6.59
CA GLY A 322 16.48 -8.88 5.52
C GLY A 322 16.97 -8.62 4.09
N GLY A 323 18.26 -8.34 3.89
CA GLY A 323 18.86 -8.19 2.56
C GLY A 323 18.60 -6.86 1.86
N PHE A 324 17.91 -5.91 2.51
CA PHE A 324 17.74 -4.57 1.96
C PHE A 324 19.09 -3.82 1.99
N THR A 325 19.43 -3.22 0.86
CA THR A 325 20.70 -2.50 0.68
C THR A 325 20.50 -1.05 0.25
N GLY A 326 19.25 -0.55 0.31
CA GLY A 326 18.96 0.85 0.09
C GLY A 326 19.55 1.69 1.21
N ILE A 327 19.82 2.96 0.93
CA ILE A 327 20.30 3.91 1.93
C ILE A 327 19.08 4.64 2.48
N LEU A 328 18.88 4.54 3.78
CA LEU A 328 17.88 5.30 4.52
C LEU A 328 18.60 6.24 5.49
N ASP A 329 18.24 7.52 5.43
CA ASP A 329 18.60 8.52 6.42
C ASP A 329 17.59 8.49 7.59
N ASP A 330 17.96 9.13 8.70
CA ASP A 330 17.08 9.18 9.88
C ASP A 330 15.76 9.88 9.53
N ALA A 331 14.64 9.32 10.00
CA ALA A 331 13.26 9.73 9.73
C ALA A 331 12.75 9.49 8.30
N ASP A 332 13.46 8.75 7.44
CA ASP A 332 12.96 8.39 6.10
C ASP A 332 11.64 7.60 6.15
N GLU A 333 11.38 6.89 7.27
CA GLU A 333 10.14 6.16 7.56
C GLU A 333 9.67 5.24 6.42
N LEU A 334 10.14 3.98 6.41
CA LEU A 334 9.53 2.95 5.54
C LEU A 334 8.04 2.80 5.86
N ARG A 335 7.18 3.30 4.95
CA ARG A 335 5.73 3.36 5.10
C ARG A 335 5.06 3.16 3.73
N GLY A 336 3.77 2.86 3.75
CA GLY A 336 3.01 2.54 2.54
C GLY A 336 3.29 1.10 2.13
N GLY A 337 2.68 0.66 1.04
CA GLY A 337 2.80 -0.74 0.64
C GLY A 337 1.86 -1.10 -0.47
N ALA A 338 2.41 -1.66 -1.55
CA ALA A 338 1.67 -2.33 -2.61
C ALA A 338 2.42 -3.59 -3.05
N ALA A 339 1.68 -4.64 -3.37
CA ALA A 339 2.21 -5.84 -4.03
C ALA A 339 1.78 -5.81 -5.51
N PRO A 340 2.56 -5.22 -6.43
CA PRO A 340 2.24 -5.20 -7.85
C PRO A 340 2.29 -6.58 -8.53
N GLY A 341 2.71 -7.63 -7.81
CA GLY A 341 2.98 -8.94 -8.38
C GLY A 341 4.43 -9.04 -8.86
N ASP A 342 4.69 -9.96 -9.79
CA ASP A 342 6.03 -10.33 -10.25
C ASP A 342 6.51 -9.40 -11.39
N LEU A 343 7.17 -8.29 -11.02
CA LEU A 343 7.64 -7.27 -11.96
C LEU A 343 8.90 -7.70 -12.71
N ASN A 344 9.71 -8.60 -12.16
CA ASN A 344 10.92 -9.11 -12.82
C ASN A 344 10.74 -10.45 -13.55
N GLN A 345 9.56 -11.06 -13.46
CA GLN A 345 9.18 -12.35 -14.06
C GLN A 345 10.01 -13.52 -13.54
N ASP A 346 10.37 -13.53 -12.25
CA ASP A 346 11.14 -14.61 -11.61
C ASP A 346 10.28 -15.61 -10.83
N GLY A 347 8.97 -15.40 -10.78
CA GLY A 347 7.99 -16.26 -10.11
C GLY A 347 7.85 -15.99 -8.61
N VAL A 348 8.37 -14.85 -8.13
CA VAL A 348 8.15 -14.33 -6.78
C VAL A 348 7.48 -12.96 -6.89
N PRO A 349 6.37 -12.72 -6.16
CA PRO A 349 5.79 -11.39 -6.06
C PRO A 349 6.79 -10.37 -5.51
N ASP A 350 6.84 -9.19 -6.14
CA ASP A 350 7.62 -8.05 -5.69
C ASP A 350 6.78 -7.11 -4.83
N PHE A 351 7.45 -6.21 -4.10
CA PHE A 351 6.79 -5.27 -3.20
C PHE A 351 7.26 -3.84 -3.44
N VAL A 352 6.37 -2.86 -3.27
CA VAL A 352 6.70 -1.44 -3.33
C VAL A 352 6.40 -0.81 -1.98
N VAL A 353 7.38 -0.09 -1.44
CA VAL A 353 7.29 0.65 -0.18
C VAL A 353 7.75 2.08 -0.38
N GLY A 354 7.15 3.02 0.34
CA GLY A 354 7.62 4.40 0.40
C GLY A 354 8.67 4.61 1.49
N ALA A 355 9.63 5.48 1.20
CA ALA A 355 10.46 6.15 2.20
C ALA A 355 9.98 7.61 2.20
N VAL A 356 9.01 7.89 3.06
CA VAL A 356 8.07 9.00 2.86
C VAL A 356 8.72 10.36 3.10
N ASN A 357 9.78 10.41 3.90
CA ASN A 357 10.53 11.64 4.15
C ASN A 357 11.93 11.63 3.50
N ASP A 358 12.16 10.74 2.52
CA ASP A 358 13.44 10.68 1.81
C ASP A 358 13.82 12.03 1.19
N ASP A 359 15.07 12.45 1.42
CA ASP A 359 15.60 13.76 1.06
C ASP A 359 16.22 13.82 -0.36
N ASP A 360 16.05 12.77 -1.17
CA ASP A 360 16.62 12.72 -2.51
C ASP A 360 16.13 13.88 -3.38
N GLY A 361 17.07 14.77 -3.69
CA GLY A 361 16.85 15.94 -4.52
C GLY A 361 16.30 17.16 -3.77
N GLY A 362 15.88 17.04 -2.51
CA GLY A 362 15.42 18.13 -1.64
C GLY A 362 14.66 17.62 -0.40
N LEU A 363 14.32 18.53 0.51
CA LEU A 363 13.86 18.19 1.86
C LEU A 363 12.52 17.43 1.86
N ASN A 364 12.46 16.24 2.47
CA ASN A 364 11.29 15.40 2.68
C ASN A 364 10.40 15.26 1.43
N ARG A 365 11.02 15.08 0.27
CA ARG A 365 10.28 14.90 -0.98
C ARG A 365 9.65 13.52 -1.05
N GLY A 366 10.28 12.55 -0.41
CA GLY A 366 9.88 11.16 -0.40
C GLY A 366 10.38 10.38 -1.62
N ALA A 367 10.39 9.07 -1.48
CA ALA A 367 10.83 8.11 -2.48
C ALA A 367 10.02 6.81 -2.41
N LEU A 368 10.17 5.97 -3.43
CA LEU A 368 9.72 4.58 -3.42
C LEU A 368 10.90 3.64 -3.58
N TYR A 369 10.83 2.50 -2.91
CA TYR A 369 11.65 1.34 -3.17
C TYR A 369 10.79 0.22 -3.73
N VAL A 370 11.16 -0.29 -4.91
CA VAL A 370 10.66 -1.55 -5.45
C VAL A 370 11.59 -2.65 -4.96
N LEU A 371 11.10 -3.50 -4.06
CA LEU A 371 11.81 -4.62 -3.47
C LEU A 371 11.51 -5.88 -4.27
N PHE A 372 12.54 -6.42 -4.91
CA PHE A 372 12.46 -7.72 -5.56
C PHE A 372 12.76 -8.79 -4.51
N LEU A 373 11.77 -9.62 -4.17
CA LEU A 373 11.84 -10.48 -3.00
C LEU A 373 12.36 -11.89 -3.34
N ASN A 374 12.84 -12.58 -2.31
CA ASN A 374 12.96 -14.03 -2.29
C ASN A 374 11.75 -14.61 -1.57
N ARG A 375 11.47 -15.90 -1.78
CA ARG A 375 10.36 -16.61 -1.13
C ARG A 375 10.45 -16.73 0.40
N ASP A 376 11.63 -16.50 0.97
CA ASP A 376 11.82 -16.43 2.41
C ASP A 376 11.53 -15.02 2.99
N GLY A 377 11.04 -14.11 2.15
CA GLY A 377 10.73 -12.73 2.53
C GLY A 377 11.95 -11.80 2.56
N THR A 378 13.15 -12.27 2.23
CA THR A 378 14.32 -11.38 2.13
C THR A 378 14.35 -10.62 0.80
N VAL A 379 14.99 -9.45 0.76
CA VAL A 379 15.19 -8.67 -0.45
C VAL A 379 16.36 -9.25 -1.24
N LYS A 380 16.13 -9.53 -2.52
CA LYS A 380 17.13 -10.01 -3.50
C LYS A 380 17.90 -8.85 -4.11
N TYR A 381 17.20 -7.80 -4.51
CA TYR A 381 17.70 -6.49 -4.93
C TYR A 381 16.55 -5.49 -4.91
N HIS A 382 16.83 -4.21 -5.16
CA HIS A 382 15.80 -3.17 -5.23
C HIS A 382 16.03 -2.20 -6.39
N ALA A 383 15.00 -1.43 -6.72
CA ALA A 383 15.09 -0.20 -7.49
C ALA A 383 14.55 0.97 -6.65
N LYS A 384 15.09 2.18 -6.82
CA LYS A 384 14.60 3.39 -6.14
C LYS A 384 13.98 4.35 -7.15
N PHE A 385 12.81 4.88 -6.82
CA PHE A 385 12.17 5.98 -7.54
C PHE A 385 12.15 7.22 -6.62
N SER A 386 12.87 8.27 -7.01
CA SER A 386 12.96 9.52 -6.26
C SER A 386 13.07 10.70 -7.22
N SER A 387 13.25 11.92 -6.70
CA SER A 387 13.51 13.08 -7.58
C SER A 387 14.86 12.99 -8.33
N THR A 388 15.72 12.03 -7.99
CA THR A 388 17.07 11.87 -8.56
C THR A 388 17.29 10.50 -9.23
N GLU A 389 16.42 9.52 -8.98
CA GLU A 389 16.55 8.15 -9.48
C GLU A 389 15.23 7.61 -10.06
N GLY A 390 15.32 6.61 -10.95
CA GLY A 390 14.13 5.83 -11.32
C GLY A 390 13.22 6.42 -12.40
N GLY A 391 13.56 7.59 -12.94
CA GLY A 391 12.88 8.16 -14.10
C GLY A 391 11.70 9.09 -13.79
N LEU A 392 11.55 9.55 -12.54
CA LEU A 392 10.53 10.52 -12.18
C LEU A 392 10.74 11.85 -12.94
N PRO A 393 9.83 12.27 -13.85
CA PRO A 393 10.16 13.26 -14.88
C PRO A 393 10.26 14.72 -14.41
N SER A 394 9.73 15.10 -13.23
CA SER A 394 9.98 16.42 -12.64
C SER A 394 9.60 16.52 -11.16
N VAL A 395 10.42 17.31 -10.47
CA VAL A 395 10.57 17.60 -9.03
C VAL A 395 9.26 17.62 -8.21
N LEU A 396 9.19 16.69 -7.25
CA LEU A 396 8.36 16.82 -6.05
C LEU A 396 8.81 18.06 -5.26
N ASN A 397 7.89 18.84 -4.71
CA ASN A 397 8.26 19.95 -3.85
C ASN A 397 8.74 19.42 -2.48
N ASP A 398 9.54 20.25 -1.81
CA ASP A 398 9.99 19.93 -0.46
C ASP A 398 8.78 19.76 0.47
N GLY A 399 8.69 18.62 1.15
CA GLY A 399 7.60 18.28 2.05
C GLY A 399 6.43 17.49 1.44
N ASP A 400 6.37 17.27 0.12
CA ASP A 400 5.24 16.60 -0.56
C ASP A 400 4.98 15.16 -0.06
N ALA A 401 5.98 14.52 0.56
CA ALA A 401 5.88 13.19 1.15
C ALA A 401 5.42 12.09 0.18
N PHE A 402 6.07 12.02 -0.98
CA PHE A 402 5.83 10.98 -2.00
C PHE A 402 6.10 9.58 -1.45
N GLY A 403 5.21 8.65 -1.79
CA GLY A 403 5.24 7.30 -1.23
C GLY A 403 4.46 7.13 0.07
N SER A 404 3.74 8.18 0.52
CA SER A 404 2.91 8.13 1.72
C SER A 404 1.84 7.02 1.72
N SER A 405 1.39 6.64 0.53
CA SER A 405 0.55 5.48 0.22
C SER A 405 0.90 4.97 -1.18
N VAL A 406 0.68 3.68 -1.43
CA VAL A 406 0.89 3.07 -2.75
C VAL A 406 -0.16 1.99 -2.97
N THR A 407 -0.72 1.90 -4.17
CA THR A 407 -1.47 0.74 -4.67
C THR A 407 -1.08 0.46 -6.11
N ALA A 408 -1.33 -0.76 -6.60
CA ALA A 408 -0.99 -1.16 -7.96
C ALA A 408 -2.24 -1.67 -8.69
N ALA A 409 -2.38 -1.30 -9.97
CA ALA A 409 -3.37 -1.87 -10.89
C ALA A 409 -2.92 -1.67 -12.33
N ASP A 410 -3.14 -2.65 -13.19
CA ASP A 410 -2.94 -2.55 -14.63
C ASP A 410 -4.18 -1.86 -15.25
N ILE A 411 -4.09 -0.54 -15.44
CA ILE A 411 -5.18 0.28 -15.98
C ILE A 411 -5.10 0.42 -17.51
N ASN A 412 -3.93 0.15 -18.09
CA ASN A 412 -3.69 0.29 -19.52
C ASN A 412 -3.78 -1.05 -20.30
N GLY A 413 -3.77 -2.18 -19.58
CA GLY A 413 -3.89 -3.54 -20.10
C GLY A 413 -2.61 -4.09 -20.76
N ASP A 414 -1.43 -3.57 -20.42
CA ASP A 414 -0.15 -3.99 -20.99
C ASP A 414 0.53 -5.14 -20.22
N GLY A 415 -0.03 -5.52 -19.07
CA GLY A 415 0.47 -6.59 -18.21
C GLY A 415 1.57 -6.17 -17.22
N LEU A 416 1.94 -4.89 -17.18
CA LEU A 416 2.71 -4.28 -16.10
C LEU A 416 1.78 -3.31 -15.35
N PRO A 417 1.59 -3.49 -14.03
CA PRO A 417 0.69 -2.62 -13.29
C PRO A 417 1.25 -1.20 -13.19
N GLU A 418 0.36 -0.21 -13.30
CA GLU A 418 0.62 1.15 -12.85
C GLU A 418 0.62 1.22 -11.33
N LEU A 419 1.42 2.14 -10.78
CA LEU A 419 1.39 2.47 -9.35
C LEU A 419 0.63 3.77 -9.14
N LEU A 420 -0.37 3.78 -8.26
CA LEU A 420 -0.96 5.01 -7.74
C LEU A 420 -0.29 5.33 -6.39
N VAL A 421 0.31 6.51 -6.31
CA VAL A 421 1.19 6.89 -5.19
C VAL A 421 0.72 8.19 -4.57
N GLY A 422 0.45 8.18 -3.28
CA GLY A 422 0.02 9.36 -2.53
C GLY A 422 1.16 10.32 -2.18
N THR A 423 0.86 11.62 -2.26
CA THR A 423 1.66 12.75 -1.78
C THR A 423 0.75 13.61 -0.91
N ARG A 424 0.55 13.17 0.33
CA ARG A 424 -0.49 13.73 1.22
C ARG A 424 -0.30 15.20 1.59
N TYR A 425 0.90 15.75 1.40
CA TYR A 425 1.24 17.15 1.70
C TYR A 425 1.52 17.96 0.44
N ASP A 426 1.06 17.49 -0.72
CA ASP A 426 1.20 18.25 -1.95
C ASP A 426 0.39 19.56 -1.88
N ASP A 427 1.09 20.67 -2.11
CA ASP A 427 0.54 22.03 -2.00
C ASP A 427 -0.16 22.53 -3.28
N SER A 428 -0.41 21.66 -4.26
CA SER A 428 -1.03 22.06 -5.52
C SER A 428 -2.49 22.45 -5.33
N GLY A 429 -2.77 23.75 -5.41
CA GLY A 429 -4.12 24.32 -5.25
C GLY A 429 -4.32 25.02 -3.91
N GLY A 430 -3.52 24.70 -2.89
CA GLY A 430 -3.49 25.31 -1.56
C GLY A 430 -2.64 24.47 -0.60
N THR A 431 -2.55 24.89 0.66
CA THR A 431 -1.67 24.23 1.66
C THR A 431 -2.14 22.81 1.95
N ASP A 432 -1.25 21.82 1.84
CA ASP A 432 -1.46 20.42 2.26
C ASP A 432 -2.79 19.80 1.76
N ARG A 433 -3.26 20.21 0.57
CA ARG A 433 -4.47 19.62 -0.03
C ARG A 433 -4.25 18.18 -0.45
N GLY A 434 -3.01 17.83 -0.74
CA GLY A 434 -2.60 16.50 -1.13
C GLY A 434 -2.88 16.20 -2.61
N ALA A 435 -2.25 15.13 -3.09
CA ALA A 435 -2.39 14.63 -4.44
C ALA A 435 -2.04 13.14 -4.50
N ALA A 436 -2.25 12.54 -5.67
CA ALA A 436 -1.74 11.23 -6.02
C ALA A 436 -1.10 11.25 -7.42
N TYR A 437 -0.20 10.32 -7.68
CA TYR A 437 0.50 10.18 -8.96
C TYR A 437 0.31 8.77 -9.49
N VAL A 438 -0.20 8.64 -10.71
CA VAL A 438 -0.20 7.38 -11.47
C VAL A 438 1.14 7.27 -12.18
N LEU A 439 1.92 6.25 -11.85
CA LEU A 439 3.21 5.96 -12.46
C LEU A 439 3.07 4.80 -13.42
N PHE A 440 3.39 5.04 -14.69
CA PHE A 440 3.52 4.00 -15.69
C PHE A 440 4.92 3.42 -15.64
N LEU A 441 5.02 2.10 -15.57
CA LEU A 441 6.29 1.39 -15.45
C LEU A 441 6.75 0.86 -16.81
N GLU A 442 8.06 0.69 -16.97
CA GLU A 442 8.63 -0.12 -18.04
C GLU A 442 9.74 -1.01 -17.51
N GLN A 443 9.81 -2.25 -18.04
CA GLN A 443 10.90 -3.17 -17.75
C GLN A 443 12.16 -2.81 -18.56
N TYR A 444 13.32 -2.96 -17.94
CA TYR A 444 14.61 -2.82 -18.62
C TYR A 444 15.66 -3.79 -18.07
N ARG A 445 16.77 -3.94 -18.82
CA ARG A 445 17.97 -4.68 -18.39
C ARG A 445 19.16 -3.74 -18.44
N LEU A 446 20.00 -3.78 -17.40
CA LEU A 446 21.22 -2.96 -17.25
C LEU A 446 22.39 -3.49 -18.08
#